data_AF-A0A2G0Q2L2-F1
#
_entry.id   AF-A0A2G0Q2L2-F1
#
_cell.length_a   1.000
_cell.length_b   1.000
_cell.length_c   1.000
_cell.angle_alpha   90.00
_cell.angle_beta   90.00
_cell.angle_gamma   90.00
#
_symmetry.space_group_name_H-M   'P 1'
#
loop_
_entity.id
_entity.type
_entity.pdbx_description
1 polymer ?
#
loop_
_entity_poly.entity_id
_entity_poly.type
_entity_poly.pdbx_seq_one_letter_code
_entity_poly.pdbx_strand_id
1 'polypeptide(L)'
;MTKKYPSQEMDRFNVRMPAGMRDEITKMAELNSRSMNSEIVQMLQDALDASKGRISLGENEREKAIEGMLVKLRRHTHEQDMLINELVRTLDKK
;
A
#
# COMPACT_ATOMS: atom_id res chain seq x y z
N MET A 1 -25.82 12.10 -34.58
CA MET A 1 -25.60 12.33 -33.14
C MET A 1 -24.27 11.69 -32.76
N THR A 2 -23.29 12.47 -32.33
CA THR A 2 -21.94 11.96 -31.99
C THR A 2 -22.01 11.21 -30.67
N LYS A 3 -21.65 9.92 -30.69
CA LYS A 3 -21.57 9.05 -29.51
C LYS A 3 -20.49 9.62 -28.57
N LYS A 4 -20.88 10.16 -27.41
CA LYS A 4 -19.94 10.61 -26.39
C LYS A 4 -19.37 9.41 -25.66
N TYR A 5 -18.06 9.40 -25.47
CA TYR A 5 -17.39 8.36 -24.69
C TYR A 5 -17.38 8.76 -23.21
N PRO A 6 -17.47 7.81 -22.26
CA PRO A 6 -17.48 8.11 -20.82
C PRO A 6 -16.28 8.96 -20.38
N SER A 7 -15.11 8.75 -20.99
CA SER A 7 -13.89 9.54 -20.74
C SER A 7 -14.00 11.02 -21.11
N GLN A 8 -14.97 11.39 -21.96
CA GLN A 8 -15.20 12.79 -22.34
C GLN A 8 -16.00 13.56 -21.29
N GLU A 9 -16.71 12.85 -20.41
CA GLU A 9 -17.52 13.41 -19.33
C GLU A 9 -16.74 13.50 -18.00
N MET A 10 -15.54 12.92 -17.95
CA MET A 10 -14.67 12.96 -16.77
C MET A 10 -13.96 14.32 -16.63
N ASP A 11 -13.80 14.76 -15.37
CA ASP A 11 -13.02 15.94 -15.03
C ASP A 11 -11.56 15.80 -15.47
N ARG A 12 -11.01 16.86 -16.07
CA ARG A 12 -9.63 16.89 -16.56
C ARG A 12 -8.83 17.90 -15.76
N PHE A 13 -7.67 17.47 -15.29
CA PHE A 13 -6.78 18.31 -14.50
C PHE A 13 -5.44 18.49 -15.23
N ASN A 14 -5.09 19.74 -15.53
CA ASN A 14 -3.80 20.07 -16.14
C ASN A 14 -2.71 20.20 -15.07
N VAL A 15 -1.83 19.20 -14.97
CA VAL A 15 -0.72 19.18 -14.02
C VAL A 15 0.53 19.78 -14.67
N ARG A 16 1.19 20.73 -13.98
CA ARG A 16 2.53 21.19 -14.36
C ARG A 16 3.56 20.36 -13.61
N MET A 17 4.27 19.52 -14.35
CA MET A 17 5.32 18.64 -13.81
C MET A 17 6.70 19.29 -13.98
N PRO A 18 7.61 19.16 -12.99
CA PRO A 18 9.02 19.50 -13.17
C PRO A 18 9.67 18.60 -14.23
N ALA A 19 10.83 19.03 -14.75
CA ALA A 19 11.57 18.30 -15.77
C ALA A 19 11.89 16.86 -15.31
N GLY A 20 11.72 15.89 -16.22
CA GLY A 20 12.00 14.47 -15.97
C GLY A 20 10.88 13.70 -15.27
N MET A 21 10.00 14.35 -14.49
CA MET A 21 8.96 13.65 -13.73
C MET A 21 7.95 12.90 -14.61
N ARG A 22 7.63 13.45 -15.78
CA ARG A 22 6.75 12.78 -16.75
C ARG A 22 7.33 11.45 -17.23
N ASP A 23 8.63 11.41 -17.47
CA ASP A 23 9.32 10.22 -17.97
C ASP A 23 9.42 9.15 -16.88
N GLU A 24 9.63 9.57 -15.63
CA GLU A 24 9.58 8.68 -14.46
C GLU A 24 8.21 8.01 -14.31
N ILE A 25 7.12 8.79 -14.36
CA ILE A 25 5.76 8.25 -14.27
C ILE A 25 5.47 7.32 -15.46
N THR A 26 5.97 7.63 -16.65
CA THR A 26 5.81 6.77 -17.84
C THR A 26 6.46 5.40 -17.60
N LYS A 27 7.70 5.37 -17.11
CA LYS A 27 8.41 4.12 -16.80
C LYS A 27 7.68 3.31 -15.73
N MET A 28 7.17 3.95 -14.68
CA MET A 28 6.40 3.27 -13.63
C MET A 28 5.10 2.66 -14.19
N ALA A 29 4.39 3.40 -15.04
CA ALA A 29 3.17 2.91 -15.68
C ALA A 29 3.44 1.70 -16.59
N GLU A 30 4.53 1.72 -17.36
CA GLU A 30 4.96 0.59 -18.20
C GLU A 30 5.30 -0.64 -17.37
N LEU A 31 6.07 -0.49 -16.29
CA LEU A 31 6.40 -1.58 -15.36
C LEU A 31 5.15 -2.20 -14.73
N ASN A 32 4.14 -1.36 -14.43
CA ASN A 32 2.89 -1.78 -13.82
C ASN A 32 1.82 -2.19 -14.84
N SER A 33 2.14 -2.24 -16.14
CA SER A 33 1.20 -2.57 -17.23
C SER A 33 -0.06 -1.71 -17.22
N ARG A 34 0.09 -0.41 -16.95
CA ARG A 34 -0.98 0.58 -16.84
C ARG A 34 -0.77 1.72 -17.82
N SER A 35 -1.87 2.41 -18.17
CA SER A 35 -1.74 3.71 -18.83
C SER A 35 -1.17 4.73 -17.85
N MET A 36 -0.45 5.74 -18.35
CA MET A 36 0.04 6.85 -17.53
C MET A 36 -1.08 7.48 -16.69
N ASN A 37 -2.28 7.64 -17.26
CA ASN A 37 -3.42 8.18 -16.55
C ASN A 37 -3.87 7.25 -15.41
N SER A 38 -3.96 5.94 -15.67
CA SER A 38 -4.32 4.94 -14.66
C SER A 38 -3.31 4.90 -13.52
N GLU A 39 -2.02 5.07 -13.83
CA GLU A 39 -0.96 5.10 -12.81
C GLU A 39 -1.04 6.36 -11.96
N ILE A 40 -1.22 7.54 -12.57
CA ILE A 40 -1.42 8.80 -11.83
C ILE A 40 -2.63 8.69 -10.92
N VAL A 41 -3.75 8.15 -11.40
CA VAL A 41 -4.96 7.95 -10.59
C VAL A 41 -4.69 7.01 -9.41
N GLN A 42 -3.96 5.90 -9.62
CA GLN A 42 -3.60 5.01 -8.52
C GLN A 42 -2.73 5.72 -7.48
N MET A 43 -1.68 6.44 -7.90
CA MET A 43 -0.79 7.16 -6.99
C MET A 43 -1.55 8.18 -6.14
N LEU A 44 -2.51 8.89 -6.75
CA LEU A 44 -3.38 9.84 -6.04
C LEU A 44 -4.29 9.13 -5.05
N GLN A 45 -4.88 7.98 -5.44
CA GLN A 45 -5.73 7.19 -4.58
C GLN A 45 -4.96 6.67 -3.36
N ASP A 46 -3.77 6.12 -3.57
CA ASP A 46 -2.90 5.62 -2.50
C ASP A 46 -2.50 6.74 -1.52
N ALA A 47 -2.19 7.93 -2.04
CA ALA A 47 -1.90 9.10 -1.23
C ALA A 47 -3.12 9.56 -0.41
N LEU A 48 -4.31 9.56 -1.03
CA LEU A 48 -5.56 9.89 -0.36
C LEU A 48 -5.89 8.87 0.74
N ASP A 49 -5.75 7.57 0.48
CA ASP A 49 -6.05 6.54 1.48
C ASP A 49 -5.04 6.53 2.63
N ALA A 50 -3.75 6.77 2.33
CA ALA A 50 -2.74 7.00 3.35
C ALA A 50 -3.04 8.26 4.19
N SER A 51 -3.62 9.31 3.58
CA SER A 51 -4.05 10.52 4.29
C SER A 51 -5.33 10.29 5.11
N LYS A 52 -6.31 9.52 4.60
CA LYS A 52 -7.52 9.14 5.34
C LYS A 52 -7.20 8.28 6.55
N GLY A 53 -6.26 7.34 6.44
CA GLY A 53 -5.74 6.61 7.61
C GLY A 53 -5.05 7.52 8.63
N ARG A 54 -4.54 8.70 8.20
CA ARG A 54 -3.99 9.76 9.06
C ARG A 54 -5.01 10.66 9.70
N ILE A 55 -6.12 10.92 9.02
CA ILE A 55 -7.16 11.85 9.48
C ILE A 55 -8.28 11.12 10.24
N SER A 56 -8.54 9.85 9.92
CA SER A 56 -9.67 9.06 10.44
C SER A 56 -9.39 8.34 11.76
N LEU A 57 -8.12 8.20 12.16
CA LEU A 57 -7.76 7.59 13.42
C LEU A 57 -7.15 8.68 14.28
N GLY A 58 -7.82 9.04 15.37
CA GLY A 58 -7.19 9.88 16.40
C GLY A 58 -5.88 9.24 16.84
N GLU A 59 -4.90 10.03 17.29
CA GLU A 59 -3.58 9.52 17.70
C GLU A 59 -3.69 8.31 18.64
N ASN A 60 -4.67 8.33 19.54
CA ASN A 60 -5.01 7.24 20.46
C ASN A 60 -5.49 5.95 19.78
N GLU A 61 -6.25 6.03 18.68
CA GLU A 61 -6.73 4.85 17.93
C GLU A 61 -5.62 4.24 17.08
N ARG A 62 -4.71 5.08 16.59
CA ARG A 62 -3.48 4.65 15.90
C ARG A 62 -2.57 3.88 16.84
N GLU A 63 -2.36 4.42 18.04
CA GLU A 63 -1.54 3.78 19.06
C GLU A 63 -2.12 2.42 19.47
N LYS A 64 -3.43 2.32 19.69
CA LYS A 64 -4.12 1.05 19.94
C LYS A 64 -4.00 0.05 18.79
N ALA A 65 -4.10 0.52 17.53
CA ALA A 65 -3.95 -0.35 16.37
C ALA A 65 -2.52 -0.89 16.24
N ILE A 66 -1.52 -0.04 16.46
CA ILE A 66 -0.10 -0.42 16.46
C ILE A 66 0.18 -1.40 17.59
N GLU A 67 -0.28 -1.12 18.81
CA GLU A 67 -0.13 -2.01 19.96
C GLU A 67 -0.77 -3.37 19.69
N GLY A 68 -1.98 -3.40 19.13
CA GLY A 68 -2.66 -4.62 18.71
C GLY A 68 -1.88 -5.44 17.66
N MET A 69 -1.24 -4.78 16.70
CA MET A 69 -0.35 -5.45 15.74
C MET A 69 0.92 -6.01 16.41
N LEU A 70 1.54 -5.24 17.31
CA LEU A 70 2.74 -5.66 18.04
C LEU A 70 2.48 -6.88 18.92
N VAL A 71 1.31 -6.95 19.58
CA VAL A 71 0.90 -8.12 20.36
C VAL A 71 0.76 -9.36 19.47
N LYS A 72 0.12 -9.22 18.30
CA LYS A 72 -0.01 -10.34 17.34
C LYS A 72 1.34 -10.82 16.85
N LEU A 73 2.24 -9.88 16.51
CA LEU A 73 3.58 -10.22 16.05
C LEU A 73 4.37 -10.96 17.13
N ARG A 74 4.35 -10.47 18.37
CA ARG A 74 5.02 -11.10 19.51
C ARG A 74 4.51 -12.51 19.78
N ARG A 75 3.19 -12.71 19.69
CA ARG A 75 2.58 -14.05 19.84
C ARG A 75 3.11 -15.00 18.77
N HIS A 76 3.19 -14.54 17.53
CA HIS A 76 3.71 -15.37 16.44
C HIS A 76 5.19 -15.72 16.64
N THR A 77 6.01 -14.77 17.08
CA THR A 77 7.42 -15.02 17.44
C THR A 77 7.54 -16.06 18.56
N HIS A 78 6.72 -15.94 19.60
CA HIS A 78 6.72 -16.91 20.71
C HIS A 78 6.30 -18.31 20.27
N GLU A 79 5.29 -18.42 19.41
CA GLU A 79 4.88 -19.69 18.81
C GLU A 79 6.00 -20.30 17.96
N GLN A 80 6.72 -19.49 17.19
CA GLN A 80 7.90 -19.93 16.43
C GLN A 80 9.02 -20.44 17.36
N ASP A 81 9.31 -19.73 18.45
CA ASP A 81 10.34 -20.13 19.42
C ASP A 81 9.98 -21.46 20.10
N MET A 82 8.70 -21.70 20.41
CA MET A 82 8.25 -22.97 20.97
C MET A 82 8.45 -24.13 20.00
N LEU A 83 8.10 -23.93 18.73
CA LEU A 83 8.28 -24.94 17.68
C LEU A 83 9.76 -25.25 17.44
N ILE A 84 10.62 -24.22 17.44
CA ILE A 84 12.08 -24.38 17.30
C ILE A 84 12.63 -25.21 18.46
N ASN A 85 12.25 -24.90 19.70
CA ASN A 85 12.73 -25.63 20.88
C ASN A 85 12.24 -27.09 20.90
N GLU A 86 11.01 -27.35 20.46
CA GLU A 86 10.50 -28.72 20.31
C GLU A 86 11.30 -29.50 19.26
N LEU A 87 11.58 -28.87 18.10
CA LEU A 87 12.39 -29.49 17.05
C LEU A 87 13.80 -29.84 17.56
N VAL A 88 14.48 -28.92 18.26
CA VAL A 88 15.81 -29.18 18.85
C VAL A 88 15.76 -30.37 19.82
N ARG A 89 14.77 -30.43 20.70
CA ARG A 89 14.61 -31.55 21.65
C ARG A 89 14.35 -32.89 20.99
N THR A 90 13.68 -32.90 19.84
CA THR A 90 13.44 -34.15 19.09
C THR A 90 14.68 -34.62 18.33
N LEU A 91 15.53 -33.70 17.88
CA LEU A 91 16.81 -34.01 17.27
C LEU A 91 17.84 -34.53 18.28
N ASP A 92 17.90 -33.96 19.48
CA ASP A 92 18.82 -34.42 20.55
C ASP A 92 18.46 -35.79 21.14
N LYS A 93 17.25 -36.30 20.90
CA LYS A 93 16.76 -37.61 21.37
C LYS A 93 16.97 -38.75 20.36
N LYS A 94 17.57 -38.47 19.20
CA LYS A 94 17.99 -39.46 18.20
C LYS A 94 19.49 -39.66 18.24
#